data_AF-A0AAT9HLY3-F1
#
_entry.id   AF-A0AAT9HLY3-F1
#
_cell.length_a   1.000
_cell.length_b   1.000
_cell.length_c   1.000
_cell.angle_alpha   90.00
_cell.angle_beta   90.00
_cell.angle_gamma   90.00
#
_symmetry.space_group_name_H-M   'P 1'
#
loop_
_entity.id
_entity.type
_entity.pdbx_description
1 polymer ?
#
loop_
_entity_poly.entity_id
_entity_poly.type
_entity_poly.pdbx_seq_one_letter_code
_entity_poly.pdbx_strand_id
1 'polypeptide(L)' 'MPRSVQVSADLRAFSQAELDVIAHELHHRPRKTHGYRTPAEVYADLLNSGDALTA' A
#
# COMPACT_ATOMS: atom_id res chain seq x y z
N MET A 1 -2.07 -20.86 10.65
CA MET A 1 -2.57 -19.47 10.67
C MET A 1 -1.39 -18.53 10.53
N PRO A 2 -1.20 -17.79 9.42
CA PRO A 2 -0.14 -16.79 9.37
C PRO A 2 -0.52 -15.63 10.31
N ARG A 3 0.40 -15.30 11.21
CA ARG A 3 0.27 -14.27 12.23
C ARG A 3 0.19 -12.90 11.55
N SER A 4 -0.91 -12.18 11.74
CA SER A 4 -1.03 -10.77 11.39
C SER A 4 0.08 -10.01 12.10
N VAL A 5 1.08 -9.53 11.37
CA VAL A 5 2.03 -8.57 11.92
C VAL A 5 1.26 -7.27 12.05
N GLN A 6 0.73 -6.97 13.23
CA GLN A 6 0.33 -5.62 13.56
C GLN A 6 1.61 -4.79 13.67
N VAL A 7 1.97 -4.12 12.57
CA VAL A 7 2.96 -3.03 12.60
C VAL A 7 2.29 -1.86 13.30
N SER A 8 2.30 -1.87 14.63
CA SER A 8 1.80 -0.77 15.45
C SER A 8 2.91 0.28 15.58
N ALA A 9 2.97 1.20 14.61
CA ALA A 9 3.68 2.46 14.77
C ALA A 9 2.66 3.54 15.18
N ASP A 10 2.98 4.38 16.16
CA ASP A 10 2.14 5.54 16.47
C ASP A 10 2.28 6.59 15.37
N LEU A 11 1.35 6.58 14.42
CA LEU A 11 1.38 7.49 13.26
C LEU A 11 1.19 8.96 13.65
N ARG A 12 0.71 9.25 14.86
CA ARG A 12 0.53 10.62 15.36
C ARG A 12 1.85 11.34 15.63
N ALA A 13 2.96 10.61 15.67
CA ALA A 13 4.30 11.18 15.82
C ALA A 13 4.82 11.86 14.53
N PHE A 14 4.18 11.62 13.38
CA PHE A 14 4.58 12.17 12.09
C PHE A 14 3.66 13.32 11.68
N SER A 15 4.23 14.32 11.03
CA SER A 15 3.46 15.32 10.30
C SER A 15 2.80 14.68 9.07
N GLN A 16 1.77 15.34 8.54
CA GLN A 16 1.10 14.86 7.33
C GLN A 16 2.07 14.75 6.13
N ALA A 17 2.98 15.72 5.98
CA ALA A 17 3.97 15.70 4.91
C ALA A 17 4.90 14.49 5.01
N GLU A 18 5.31 14.10 6.22
CA GLU A 18 6.11 12.90 6.43
C GLU A 18 5.31 11.63 6.10
N LEU A 19 4.04 11.58 6.49
CA LEU A 19 3.15 10.47 6.14
C LEU A 19 2.94 10.35 4.63
N ASP A 20 2.82 11.47 3.92
CA ASP A 20 2.65 11.48 2.46
C ASP A 20 3.90 10.95 1.75
N VAL A 21 5.09 11.34 2.21
CA VAL A 21 6.38 10.80 1.71
C VAL A 21 6.46 9.30 1.97
N ILE A 22 6.17 8.86 3.21
CA ILE A 22 6.18 7.43 3.57
C ILE A 22 5.19 6.65 2.71
N ALA A 23 3.97 7.15 2.54
CA ALA A 23 2.95 6.52 1.72
C ALA A 23 3.40 6.41 0.26
N HIS A 24 3.98 7.49 -0.29
CA HIS A 24 4.53 7.49 -1.64
C HIS A 24 5.60 6.41 -1.80
N GLU A 25 6.59 6.34 -0.91
CA GLU A 25 7.63 5.32 -0.96
C GLU A 25 7.06 3.90 -0.86
N LEU A 26 6.13 3.67 0.07
CA LEU A 26 5.52 2.37 0.27
C LEU A 26 4.71 1.90 -0.94
N HIS A 27 3.97 2.80 -1.58
CA HIS A 27 3.10 2.51 -2.72
C HIS A 27 3.86 2.36 -4.04
N HIS A 28 5.05 2.95 -4.18
CA HIS A 28 5.88 2.86 -5.39
C HIS A 28 7.01 1.84 -5.28
N ARG A 29 7.12 1.13 -4.15
CA ARG A 29 8.11 0.08 -3.96
C ARG A 29 7.66 -1.24 -4.63
N PRO A 30 8.47 -1.84 -5.52
CA PRO A 30 8.27 -3.18 -6.06
C PRO A 30 8.06 -4.25 -4.98
N ARG A 31 7.01 -5.09 -5.10
CA ARG A 31 6.73 -6.18 -4.14
C ARG A 31 6.76 -7.53 -4.83
N LYS A 32 7.52 -8.48 -4.28
CA LYS A 32 7.59 -9.87 -4.79
C LYS A 32 6.20 -10.52 -4.93
N THR A 33 5.29 -10.28 -3.99
CA THR A 33 3.91 -10.79 -4.02
C THR A 33 3.12 -10.35 -5.26
N HIS A 34 3.43 -9.18 -5.82
CA HIS A 34 2.81 -8.68 -7.05
C HIS A 34 3.67 -8.91 -8.30
N GLY A 35 4.58 -9.90 -8.26
CA GLY A 35 5.51 -10.12 -9.37
C GLY A 35 6.48 -8.95 -9.58
N TYR A 36 6.86 -8.26 -8.49
CA TYR A 36 7.67 -7.04 -8.49
C TYR A 36 6.98 -5.80 -9.07
N ARG A 37 5.68 -5.84 -9.36
CA ARG A 37 4.89 -4.62 -9.56
C ARG A 37 4.73 -3.86 -8.24
N THR A 38 4.50 -2.57 -8.35
CA THR A 38 4.22 -1.69 -7.23
C THR A 38 2.76 -1.81 -6.79
N PRO A 39 2.44 -1.59 -5.50
CA PRO A 39 1.06 -1.51 -5.06
C PRO A 39 0.22 -0.50 -5.85
N ALA A 40 0.79 0.65 -6.21
CA ALA A 40 0.10 1.67 -7.01
C ALA A 40 -0.32 1.15 -8.40
N GLU A 41 0.55 0.42 -9.10
CA GLU A 41 0.23 -0.17 -10.41
C GLU A 41 -0.88 -1.22 -10.30
N VAL A 42 -0.82 -2.09 -9.29
CA VAL A 42 -1.85 -3.12 -9.08
C VAL A 42 -3.19 -2.49 -8.74
N TYR A 43 -3.19 -1.45 -7.90
CA TYR A 43 -4.41 -0.73 -7.54
C TYR A 43 -5.04 -0.03 -8.75
N ALA A 44 -4.23 0.60 -9.60
CA ALA A 44 -4.71 1.23 -10.84
C ALA A 44 -5.36 0.22 -11.79
N ASP A 45 -4.78 -0.98 -11.94
CA ASP A 45 -5.38 -2.05 -12.74
C ASP A 45 -6.73 -2.51 -12.18
N LEU A 46 -6.84 -2.69 -10.85
CA LEU A 46 -8.07 -3.10 -10.18
C LEU A 46 -9.19 -2.05 -10.30
N LEU A 47 -8.82 -0.77 -10.24
CA LEU A 47 -9.77 0.32 -10.43
C LEU A 47 -10.31 0.34 -11.87
N ASN A 48 -9.44 0.07 -12.84
CA ASN A 48 -9.82 -0.02 -14.25
C ASN A 48 -10.61 -1.28 -14.60
N SER A 49 -10.45 -2.38 -13.85
CA SER A 49 -11.18 -3.64 -14.09
C SER A 49 -12.59 -3.66 -13.49
N GLY A 50 -12.97 -2.66 -12.67
CA GLY A 50 -14.27 -2.61 -12.00
C GLY A 50 -14.40 -3.50 -10.76
N ASP A 51 -13.42 -4.35 -10.48
CA ASP A 51 -13.37 -5.19 -9.28
C ASP A 51 -13.20 -4.37 -7.99
N ALA A 52 -12.57 -3.20 -8.08
CA ALA A 52 -12.33 -2.32 -6.93
C ALA A 52 -13.60 -1.82 -6.22
N LEU A 53 -14.77 -1.92 -6.86
CA LEU A 53 -16.08 -1.47 -6.33
C LEU A 53 -16.96 -2.62 -5.80
N THR A 54 -16.49 -3.88 -5.88
CA THR A 54 -17.35 -5.07 -5.66
C THR A 54 -16.87 -5.98 -4.51
N ALA A 55 -15.94 -5.53 -3.67
CA ALA A 55 -15.35 -6.33 -2.57
C ALA A 55 -15.77 -5.86 -1.17
#